data_AF-A0A9E1FDM1-F1
#
_entry.id   AF-A0A9E1FDM1-F1
#
_cell.length_a   1.000
_cell.length_b   1.000
_cell.length_c   1.000
_cell.angle_alpha   90.00
_cell.angle_beta   90.00
_cell.angle_gamma   90.00
#
_symmetry.space_group_name_H-M   'P 1'
#
loop_
_entity.id
_entity.type
_entity.pdbx_description
1 polymer ?
#
loop_
_entity_poly.entity_id
_entity_poly.type
_entity_poly.pdbx_seq_one_letter_code
_entity_poly.pdbx_strand_id
1 'polypeptide(L)'
;MIRTIFPISEYWSWGTFLLYFLVSVLVTRSCRTAAKYKATAAEEYSIYGYTKRYSNYKLNYRFFYFIAFLILVLLATLRSSDVGADTHVYVDYFEKWRTYMFDWNRLFSFQQMEPGFQLYLHLVRRITSNYTVFFLITYSFVAWAYIRYISFFYNEKSNYIFLQLFIFFYVSNMSGMRAAMGTVFLLLSYIKIEKNEYLKAAILTLFACTFHYSMLYNFFIIAGTWIYRKPVLRQRKWLWVVLMVLVTGFASTSVAMLKGLFSDTKYSFYSSVSIADQSLLGSVFYILYAVLCIINYKRIMNANHYIKGQLILTLCFMVTYPMIYVTAAYRIPNYYAMPRIVVWGDMSDIAIGSFGKDGNQKMILRIVLQIIIILYLLFRFTRSARDGSFTYILR
;
A
#
# COMPACT_ATOMS: atom_id res chain seq x y z
N MET A 1 -16.02 -8.20 25.25
CA MET A 1 -15.85 -8.51 23.82
C MET A 1 -15.45 -7.28 22.99
N ILE A 2 -16.20 -6.16 23.01
CA ILE A 2 -15.85 -4.94 22.22
C ILE A 2 -14.47 -4.38 22.55
N ARG A 3 -14.10 -4.25 23.84
CA ARG A 3 -12.74 -3.80 24.26
C ARG A 3 -11.61 -4.75 23.86
N THR A 4 -11.91 -6.01 23.55
CA THR A 4 -10.94 -6.98 23.06
C THR A 4 -10.65 -6.76 21.58
N ILE A 5 -11.69 -6.45 20.80
CA ILE A 5 -11.62 -6.21 19.35
C ILE A 5 -11.09 -4.80 19.06
N PHE A 6 -11.56 -3.80 19.81
CA PHE A 6 -11.17 -2.40 19.73
C PHE A 6 -10.54 -1.94 21.05
N PRO A 7 -9.29 -2.34 21.32
CA PRO A 7 -8.62 -1.94 22.55
C PRO A 7 -8.42 -0.43 22.59
N ILE A 8 -8.87 0.18 23.69
CA ILE A 8 -8.55 1.56 24.03
C ILE A 8 -7.20 1.54 24.72
N SER A 9 -6.22 2.27 24.19
CA SER A 9 -4.88 2.42 24.77
C SER A 9 -4.48 3.89 24.78
N GLU A 10 -3.43 4.21 25.53
CA GLU A 10 -2.84 5.56 25.57
C GLU A 10 -2.19 5.99 24.24
N TYR A 11 -2.08 5.09 23.27
CA TYR A 11 -1.42 5.33 21.99
C TYR A 11 -2.37 5.83 20.91
N TRP A 12 -3.67 5.97 21.14
CA TRP A 12 -4.59 6.51 20.14
C TRP A 12 -5.76 7.29 20.77
N SER A 13 -6.42 8.13 19.99
CA SER A 13 -7.60 8.88 20.42
C SER A 13 -8.72 8.84 19.38
N TRP A 14 -9.97 8.99 19.84
CA TRP A 14 -11.12 9.15 18.94
C TRP A 14 -10.97 10.37 18.03
N GLY A 15 -10.44 11.48 18.55
CA GLY A 15 -10.19 12.69 17.76
C GLY A 15 -9.23 12.42 16.59
N THR A 16 -8.14 11.71 16.84
CA THR A 16 -7.19 11.38 15.77
C THR A 16 -7.74 10.35 14.78
N PHE A 17 -8.49 9.34 15.25
CA PHE A 17 -9.17 8.41 14.35
C PHE A 17 -10.17 9.12 13.44
N LEU A 18 -11.00 10.01 14.00
CA LEU A 18 -11.95 10.81 13.23
C LEU A 18 -11.24 11.69 12.21
N LEU A 19 -10.11 12.31 12.58
CA LEU A 19 -9.31 13.08 11.62
C LEU A 19 -8.81 12.21 10.47
N TYR A 20 -8.18 11.06 10.75
CA TYR A 20 -7.69 10.17 9.70
C TYR A 20 -8.83 9.67 8.80
N PHE A 21 -9.98 9.34 9.38
CA PHE A 21 -11.16 8.95 8.62
C PHE A 21 -11.66 10.10 7.73
N LEU A 22 -11.79 11.32 8.27
CA LEU A 22 -12.20 12.50 7.52
C LEU A 22 -11.22 12.81 6.38
N VAL A 23 -9.91 12.78 6.63
CA VAL A 23 -8.89 12.93 5.60
C VAL A 23 -9.07 11.87 4.51
N SER A 24 -9.29 10.61 4.89
CA SER A 24 -9.52 9.53 3.94
C SER A 24 -10.74 9.79 3.04
N VAL A 25 -11.86 10.24 3.63
CA VAL A 25 -13.07 10.59 2.89
C VAL A 25 -12.83 11.78 1.95
N LEU A 26 -12.16 12.84 2.42
CA LEU A 26 -11.88 14.04 1.64
C LEU A 26 -10.94 13.76 0.46
N VAL A 27 -9.85 13.04 0.69
CA VAL A 27 -8.91 12.62 -0.35
C VAL A 27 -9.62 11.71 -1.37
N THR A 28 -10.37 10.73 -0.90
CA THR A 28 -11.14 9.81 -1.77
C THR A 28 -12.15 10.56 -2.63
N ARG A 29 -12.90 11.51 -2.06
CA ARG A 29 -13.86 12.34 -2.81
C ARG A 29 -13.15 13.24 -3.82
N SER A 30 -12.03 13.85 -3.45
CA SER A 30 -11.22 14.68 -4.34
C SER A 30 -10.70 13.88 -5.54
N CYS A 31 -10.15 12.69 -5.31
CA CYS A 31 -9.71 11.78 -6.37
C CYS A 31 -10.87 11.36 -7.28
N ARG A 32 -12.05 11.04 -6.73
CA ARG A 32 -13.23 10.69 -7.53
C ARG A 32 -13.70 11.85 -8.40
N THR A 33 -13.75 13.06 -7.86
CA THR A 33 -14.11 14.27 -8.61
C THR A 33 -13.07 14.55 -9.70
N ALA A 34 -11.78 14.41 -9.39
CA ALA A 34 -10.71 14.53 -10.38
C ALA A 34 -10.87 13.51 -11.53
N ALA A 35 -11.18 12.25 -11.21
CA ALA A 35 -11.39 11.22 -12.22
C ALA A 35 -12.57 11.55 -13.16
N LYS A 36 -13.68 12.09 -12.63
CA LYS A 36 -14.81 12.57 -13.44
C LYS A 36 -14.39 13.66 -14.41
N TYR A 37 -13.73 14.72 -13.92
CA TYR A 37 -13.26 15.81 -14.78
C TYR A 37 -12.23 15.34 -15.82
N LYS A 38 -11.39 14.36 -15.46
CA LYS A 38 -10.43 13.76 -16.39
C LYS A 38 -11.13 13.02 -17.53
N ALA A 39 -12.19 12.27 -17.23
CA ALA A 39 -13.00 11.59 -18.23
C ALA A 39 -13.71 12.59 -19.17
N THR A 40 -14.36 13.62 -18.60
CA THR A 40 -15.00 14.68 -19.39
C THR A 40 -14.00 15.45 -20.26
N ALA A 41 -12.78 15.72 -19.75
CA ALA A 41 -11.73 16.34 -20.55
C ALA A 41 -11.30 15.44 -21.73
N ALA A 42 -11.21 14.12 -21.52
CA ALA A 42 -10.84 13.20 -22.59
C ALA A 42 -11.92 13.12 -23.68
N GLU A 43 -13.20 13.08 -23.28
CA GLU A 43 -14.35 13.10 -24.18
C GLU A 43 -14.40 14.39 -25.01
N GLU A 44 -14.33 15.55 -24.35
CA GLU A 44 -14.33 16.87 -25.00
C GLU A 44 -13.21 16.98 -26.06
N TYR A 45 -12.00 16.51 -25.73
CA TYR A 45 -10.88 16.52 -26.67
C TYR A 45 -11.12 15.61 -27.88
N SER A 46 -11.72 14.44 -27.66
CA SER A 46 -11.98 13.49 -28.74
C SER A 46 -13.01 13.99 -29.75
N ILE A 47 -13.98 14.80 -29.30
CA ILE A 47 -15.07 15.31 -30.14
C ILE A 47 -14.69 16.64 -30.79
N TYR A 48 -14.12 17.57 -30.02
CA TYR A 48 -13.93 18.97 -30.44
C TYR A 48 -12.46 19.38 -30.54
N GLY A 49 -11.52 18.49 -30.23
CA GLY A 49 -10.10 18.83 -30.17
C GLY A 49 -9.76 19.76 -29.00
N TYR A 50 -8.76 20.62 -29.20
CA TYR A 50 -8.34 21.57 -28.17
C TYR A 50 -9.33 22.74 -28.06
N THR A 51 -10.12 22.78 -26.98
CA THR A 51 -11.06 23.87 -26.68
C THR A 51 -10.79 24.53 -25.33
N LYS A 52 -11.35 25.73 -25.10
CA LYS A 52 -11.34 26.39 -23.77
C LYS A 52 -11.99 25.50 -22.71
N ARG A 53 -13.06 24.78 -23.08
CA ARG A 53 -13.76 23.84 -22.21
C ARG A 53 -12.90 22.63 -21.85
N TYR A 54 -12.20 22.05 -22.82
CA TYR A 54 -11.17 21.03 -22.58
C TYR A 54 -10.11 21.52 -21.58
N SER A 55 -9.58 22.73 -21.81
CA SER A 55 -8.55 23.33 -20.93
C SER A 55 -9.06 23.48 -19.49
N ASN A 56 -10.31 23.95 -19.31
CA ASN A 56 -10.93 24.09 -17.99
C ASN A 56 -11.10 22.73 -17.29
N TYR A 57 -11.60 21.71 -17.98
CA TYR A 57 -11.71 20.37 -17.38
C TYR A 57 -10.34 19.78 -17.03
N LYS A 58 -9.33 20.07 -17.86
CA LYS A 58 -7.95 19.68 -17.61
C LYS A 58 -7.37 20.34 -16.37
N LEU A 59 -7.62 21.63 -16.18
CA LEU A 59 -7.22 22.37 -14.98
C LEU A 59 -7.94 21.80 -13.74
N ASN A 60 -9.24 21.57 -13.84
CA ASN A 60 -10.06 21.10 -12.73
C ASN A 60 -9.60 19.73 -12.21
N TYR A 61 -9.36 18.74 -13.08
CA TYR A 61 -8.90 17.43 -12.56
C TYR A 61 -7.52 17.54 -11.90
N ARG A 62 -6.63 18.38 -12.42
CA ARG A 62 -5.30 18.62 -11.82
C ARG A 62 -5.43 19.27 -10.45
N PHE A 63 -6.33 20.25 -10.32
CA PHE A 63 -6.63 20.92 -9.06
C PHE A 63 -7.15 19.95 -8.00
N PHE A 64 -8.12 19.09 -8.32
CA PHE A 64 -8.63 18.12 -7.34
C PHE A 64 -7.60 17.05 -6.93
N TYR A 65 -6.75 16.58 -7.84
CA TYR A 65 -5.62 15.72 -7.46
C TYR A 65 -4.59 16.48 -6.61
N PHE A 66 -4.38 17.77 -6.87
CA PHE A 66 -3.50 18.62 -6.07
C PHE A 66 -4.05 18.86 -4.66
N ILE A 67 -5.35 19.07 -4.48
CA ILE A 67 -5.98 19.12 -3.16
C ILE A 67 -5.75 17.81 -2.40
N ALA A 68 -6.02 16.67 -3.05
CA ALA A 68 -5.80 15.35 -2.46
C ALA A 68 -4.34 15.15 -2.01
N PHE A 69 -3.39 15.58 -2.85
CA PHE A 69 -1.96 15.62 -2.54
C PHE A 69 -1.67 16.51 -1.33
N LEU A 70 -2.15 17.75 -1.32
CA LEU A 70 -1.88 18.73 -0.26
C LEU A 70 -2.40 18.24 1.09
N ILE A 71 -3.61 17.68 1.15
CA ILE A 71 -4.19 17.13 2.38
C ILE A 71 -3.27 16.04 2.97
N LEU A 72 -2.77 15.12 2.14
CA LEU A 72 -1.87 14.05 2.58
C LEU A 72 -0.53 14.61 3.07
N VAL A 73 0.06 15.55 2.33
CA VAL A 73 1.31 16.19 2.72
C VAL A 73 1.18 16.93 4.05
N LEU A 74 0.12 17.71 4.25
CA LEU A 74 -0.14 18.43 5.49
C LEU A 74 -0.34 17.48 6.66
N LEU A 75 -1.14 16.41 6.48
CA LEU A 75 -1.34 15.38 7.50
C LEU A 75 -0.01 14.77 7.95
N ALA A 76 0.90 14.51 7.01
CA ALA A 76 2.16 13.86 7.30
C ALA A 76 3.22 14.82 7.87
N THR A 77 3.20 16.09 7.46
CA THR A 77 4.22 17.09 7.78
C THR A 77 3.97 17.77 9.12
N LEU A 78 2.71 18.09 9.43
CA LEU A 78 2.33 18.86 10.62
C LEU A 78 2.29 18.04 11.92
N ARG A 79 2.67 16.76 11.86
CA ARG A 79 2.72 15.90 13.05
C ARG A 79 3.98 16.15 13.86
N SER A 80 3.89 15.91 15.17
CA SER A 80 5.07 15.85 16.04
C SER A 80 5.93 14.59 15.78
N SER A 81 7.18 14.62 16.25
CA SER A 81 8.10 13.47 16.20
C SER A 81 7.61 12.24 16.97
N ASP A 82 6.68 12.43 17.90
CA ASP A 82 6.13 11.38 18.77
C ASP A 82 5.03 10.55 18.09
N VAL A 83 4.58 10.96 16.90
CA VAL A 83 3.51 10.27 16.15
C VAL A 83 4.11 9.19 15.26
N GLY A 84 3.81 7.93 15.57
CA GLY A 84 4.33 6.72 14.94
C GLY A 84 5.36 5.99 15.80
N ALA A 85 5.58 4.70 15.54
CA ALA A 85 6.53 3.88 16.29
C ALA A 85 7.99 4.28 16.03
N ASP A 86 8.35 4.50 14.76
CA ASP A 86 9.76 4.71 14.36
C ASP A 86 10.06 6.19 14.01
N THR A 87 9.12 7.13 14.20
CA THR A 87 9.28 8.52 13.71
C THR A 87 10.42 9.26 14.40
N HIS A 88 10.51 9.18 15.73
CA HIS A 88 11.62 9.76 16.50
C HIS A 88 12.99 9.23 16.06
N VAL A 89 13.09 7.94 15.71
CA VAL A 89 14.32 7.32 15.18
C VAL A 89 14.74 7.97 13.86
N TYR A 90 13.79 8.30 12.98
CA TYR A 90 14.10 8.97 11.72
C TYR A 90 14.49 10.43 11.89
N VAL A 91 13.95 11.12 12.90
CA VAL A 91 14.41 12.46 13.30
C VAL A 91 15.84 12.38 13.81
N ASP A 92 16.15 11.41 14.68
CA ASP A 92 17.50 11.18 15.19
C ASP A 92 18.49 10.86 14.06
N TYR A 93 18.13 9.99 13.11
CA TYR A 93 18.95 9.71 11.92
C TYR A 93 19.21 10.95 11.09
N PHE A 94 18.20 11.81 10.95
CA PHE A 94 18.34 13.07 10.24
C PHE A 94 19.31 13.99 11.00
N GLU A 95 19.14 14.18 12.31
CA GLU A 95 19.97 15.05 13.16
C GLU A 95 21.42 14.59 13.28
N LYS A 96 21.63 13.28 13.46
CA LYS A 96 22.94 12.66 13.62
C LYS A 96 23.47 12.04 12.32
N TRP A 97 23.07 12.58 11.16
CA TRP A 97 23.39 11.98 9.85
C TRP A 97 24.88 11.70 9.61
N ARG A 98 25.79 12.51 10.20
CA ARG A 98 27.25 12.34 10.07
C ARG A 98 27.77 11.06 10.74
N THR A 99 27.05 10.56 11.75
CA THR A 99 27.41 9.33 12.48
C THR A 99 27.11 8.07 11.67
N TYR A 100 26.24 8.17 10.66
CA TYR A 100 25.79 7.04 9.86
C TYR A 100 26.47 7.04 8.47
N MET A 101 27.78 6.84 8.43
CA MET A 101 28.50 6.66 7.15
C MET A 101 28.26 5.25 6.58
N PHE A 102 28.13 5.16 5.26
CA PHE A 102 27.97 3.89 4.56
C PHE A 102 29.31 3.15 4.44
N ASP A 103 29.35 1.89 4.85
CA ASP A 103 30.49 1.02 4.59
C ASP A 103 30.21 0.15 3.35
N TRP A 104 30.88 0.43 2.23
CA TRP A 104 30.74 -0.32 0.99
C TRP A 104 31.10 -1.80 1.14
N ASN A 105 32.01 -2.14 2.06
CA ASN A 105 32.40 -3.53 2.31
C ASN A 105 31.27 -4.33 2.99
N ARG A 106 30.29 -3.65 3.58
CA ARG A 106 29.13 -4.24 4.25
C ARG A 106 27.84 -4.14 3.42
N LEU A 107 27.92 -3.82 2.13
CA LEU A 107 26.74 -3.67 1.27
C LEU A 107 25.85 -4.93 1.29
N PHE A 108 26.47 -6.11 1.20
CA PHE A 108 25.77 -7.40 1.16
C PHE A 108 25.59 -8.05 2.53
N SER A 109 26.02 -7.42 3.63
CA SER A 109 25.78 -7.98 4.97
C SER A 109 24.35 -7.72 5.47
N PHE A 110 23.63 -6.75 4.88
CA PHE A 110 22.29 -6.34 5.31
C PHE A 110 22.20 -5.91 6.80
N GLN A 111 23.34 -5.66 7.44
CA GLN A 111 23.43 -5.25 8.86
C GLN A 111 23.36 -3.74 9.03
N GLN A 112 23.69 -2.97 8.00
CA GLN A 112 23.68 -1.50 8.03
C GLN A 112 22.40 -0.90 7.46
N MET A 113 22.26 0.42 7.64
CA MET A 113 21.20 1.22 7.03
C MET A 113 21.36 1.24 5.50
N GLU A 114 20.24 1.28 4.79
CA GLU A 114 20.20 1.19 3.34
C GLU A 114 20.85 2.42 2.67
N PRO A 115 21.70 2.23 1.64
CA PRO A 115 22.56 3.29 1.10
C PRO A 115 21.77 4.45 0.47
N GLY A 116 20.65 4.16 -0.20
CA GLY A 116 19.78 5.17 -0.80
C GLY A 116 19.13 6.07 0.25
N PHE A 117 18.76 5.50 1.41
CA PHE A 117 18.22 6.31 2.50
C PHE A 117 19.30 7.19 3.16
N GLN A 118 20.52 6.69 3.34
CA GLN A 118 21.63 7.50 3.85
C GLN A 118 22.00 8.64 2.90
N LEU A 119 22.13 8.35 1.60
CA LEU A 119 22.36 9.38 0.58
C LEU A 119 21.23 10.42 0.60
N TYR A 120 19.98 9.97 0.71
CA TYR A 120 18.83 10.86 0.82
C TYR A 120 18.91 11.78 2.05
N LEU A 121 19.23 11.26 3.23
CA LEU A 121 19.44 12.06 4.44
C LEU A 121 20.53 13.11 4.23
N HIS A 122 21.67 12.72 3.62
CA HIS A 122 22.76 13.64 3.32
C HIS A 122 22.31 14.79 2.42
N LEU A 123 21.60 14.47 1.33
CA LEU A 123 21.13 15.46 0.38
C LEU A 123 20.13 16.44 1.01
N VAL A 124 19.16 15.95 1.80
CA VAL A 124 18.20 16.84 2.47
C VAL A 124 18.89 17.69 3.54
N ARG A 125 19.90 17.17 4.24
CA ARG A 125 20.68 17.93 5.23
C ARG A 125 21.51 19.06 4.63
N ARG A 126 21.80 19.04 3.33
CA ARG A 126 22.40 20.19 2.63
C ARG A 126 21.41 21.33 2.41
N ILE A 127 20.10 21.04 2.48
CA ILE A 127 19.03 22.01 2.21
C ILE A 127 18.48 22.59 3.52
N THR A 128 18.33 21.77 4.55
CA THR A 128 17.68 22.18 5.81
C THR A 128 18.19 21.41 7.02
N SER A 129 18.13 22.05 8.19
CA SER A 129 18.32 21.39 9.49
C SER A 129 17.01 21.05 10.20
N ASN A 130 15.88 21.56 9.70
CA ASN A 130 14.57 21.44 10.33
C ASN A 130 13.87 20.13 9.90
N TYR A 131 13.52 19.27 10.87
CA TYR A 131 12.89 17.97 10.59
C TYR A 131 11.48 18.10 9.97
N THR A 132 10.77 19.19 10.21
CA THR A 132 9.47 19.47 9.56
C THR A 132 9.65 19.67 8.06
N VAL A 133 10.70 20.38 7.64
CA VAL A 133 11.02 20.53 6.20
C VAL A 133 11.47 19.19 5.60
N PHE A 134 12.20 18.39 6.37
CA PHE A 134 12.52 17.02 5.99
C PHE A 134 11.25 16.18 5.75
N PHE A 135 10.29 16.19 6.68
CA PHE A 135 9.00 15.53 6.50
C PHE A 135 8.24 16.06 5.29
N LEU A 136 8.23 17.39 5.08
CA LEU A 136 7.59 17.99 3.91
C LEU A 136 8.14 17.41 2.61
N ILE A 137 9.46 17.35 2.46
CA ILE A 137 10.12 16.80 1.26
C ILE A 137 9.80 15.32 1.11
N THR A 138 9.97 14.52 2.18
CA THR A 138 9.74 13.07 2.15
C THR A 138 8.29 12.75 1.78
N TYR A 139 7.33 13.34 2.51
CA TYR A 139 5.93 12.98 2.37
C TYR A 139 5.25 13.65 1.17
N SER A 140 5.84 14.72 0.61
CA SER A 140 5.50 15.16 -0.74
C SER A 140 5.77 14.06 -1.76
N PHE A 141 6.94 13.42 -1.70
CA PHE A 141 7.25 12.33 -2.63
C PHE A 141 6.34 11.11 -2.42
N VAL A 142 6.08 10.75 -1.15
CA VAL A 142 5.15 9.66 -0.81
C VAL A 142 3.73 9.96 -1.28
N ALA A 143 3.16 11.12 -0.93
CA ALA A 143 1.81 11.52 -1.34
C ALA A 143 1.68 11.56 -2.87
N TRP A 144 2.68 12.11 -3.56
CA TRP A 144 2.71 12.13 -5.02
C TRP A 144 2.61 10.72 -5.61
N ALA A 145 3.34 9.73 -5.07
CA ALA A 145 3.29 8.36 -5.56
C ALA A 145 1.91 7.71 -5.38
N TYR A 146 1.28 7.92 -4.21
CA TYR A 146 -0.09 7.45 -3.96
C TYR A 146 -1.10 8.09 -4.93
N ILE A 147 -1.08 9.42 -5.06
CA ILE A 147 -1.98 10.14 -5.98
C ILE A 147 -1.71 9.73 -7.43
N ARG A 148 -0.44 9.53 -7.80
CA ARG A 148 -0.07 9.07 -9.14
C ARG A 148 -0.63 7.67 -9.43
N TYR A 149 -0.50 6.74 -8.48
CA TYR A 149 -1.08 5.41 -8.57
C TYR A 149 -2.62 5.47 -8.68
N ILE A 150 -3.28 6.23 -7.80
CA ILE A 150 -4.75 6.38 -7.82
C ILE A 150 -5.20 6.96 -9.17
N SER A 151 -4.55 8.02 -9.66
CA SER A 151 -4.90 8.66 -10.93
C SER A 151 -4.74 7.77 -12.17
N PHE A 152 -4.01 6.66 -12.02
CA PHE A 152 -3.72 5.71 -13.09
C PHE A 152 -4.68 4.52 -13.05
N PHE A 153 -4.94 3.96 -11.87
CA PHE A 153 -5.78 2.75 -11.71
C PHE A 153 -7.26 3.03 -11.44
N TYR A 154 -7.60 4.22 -10.92
CA TYR A 154 -8.98 4.63 -10.68
C TYR A 154 -9.47 5.58 -11.77
N ASN A 155 -10.70 5.38 -12.21
CA ASN A 155 -11.41 6.22 -13.15
C ASN A 155 -12.79 6.63 -12.58
N GLU A 156 -13.61 7.30 -13.38
CA GLU A 156 -14.92 7.80 -13.00
C GLU A 156 -15.95 6.70 -12.69
N LYS A 157 -15.74 5.48 -13.22
CA LYS A 157 -16.57 4.29 -13.02
C LYS A 157 -16.10 3.41 -11.87
N SER A 158 -14.86 3.56 -11.41
CA SER A 158 -14.31 2.78 -10.30
C SER A 158 -15.11 2.97 -9.01
N ASN A 159 -15.16 1.93 -8.17
CA ASN A 159 -15.69 2.02 -6.83
C ASN A 159 -14.64 2.54 -5.83
N TYR A 160 -14.96 3.65 -5.18
CA TYR A 160 -14.06 4.35 -4.25
C TYR A 160 -14.30 4.00 -2.78
N ILE A 161 -15.26 3.14 -2.43
CA ILE A 161 -15.57 2.79 -1.02
C ILE A 161 -14.33 2.19 -0.34
N PHE A 162 -13.72 1.19 -0.98
CA PHE A 162 -12.52 0.53 -0.47
C PHE A 162 -11.26 1.39 -0.56
N LEU A 163 -11.25 2.44 -1.40
CA LEU A 163 -10.09 3.32 -1.50
C LEU A 163 -9.75 3.88 -0.12
N GLN A 164 -10.75 4.21 0.71
CA GLN A 164 -10.56 4.78 2.03
C GLN A 164 -9.63 3.97 2.97
N LEU A 165 -9.45 2.68 2.71
CA LEU A 165 -8.49 1.85 3.45
C LEU A 165 -7.04 2.29 3.26
N PHE A 166 -6.72 3.00 2.18
CA PHE A 166 -5.36 3.45 1.89
C PHE A 166 -4.79 4.32 3.02
N ILE A 167 -5.65 5.06 3.75
CA ILE A 167 -5.20 5.98 4.80
C ILE A 167 -4.45 5.24 5.91
N PHE A 168 -4.88 4.04 6.28
CA PHE A 168 -4.18 3.25 7.29
C PHE A 168 -2.75 2.91 6.83
N PHE A 169 -2.58 2.54 5.56
CA PHE A 169 -1.27 2.23 5.00
C PHE A 169 -0.41 3.49 4.82
N TYR A 170 -1.03 4.63 4.46
CA TYR A 170 -0.34 5.92 4.40
C TYR A 170 0.18 6.36 5.78
N VAL A 171 -0.65 6.26 6.83
CA VAL A 171 -0.23 6.56 8.20
C VAL A 171 0.78 5.53 8.73
N SER A 172 0.67 4.26 8.35
CA SER A 172 1.73 3.27 8.66
C SER A 172 3.07 3.64 8.02
N ASN A 173 3.05 4.17 6.79
CA ASN A 173 4.23 4.68 6.10
C ASN A 173 4.78 5.97 6.75
N MET A 174 3.93 6.76 7.39
CA MET A 174 4.38 7.87 8.24
C MET A 174 5.28 7.36 9.38
N SER A 175 4.97 6.22 9.99
CA SER A 175 5.87 5.63 10.97
C SER A 175 7.15 5.08 10.35
N GLY A 176 7.06 4.28 9.27
CA GLY A 176 8.19 3.60 8.67
C GLY A 176 8.80 4.30 7.45
N MET A 177 9.53 5.41 7.64
CA MET A 177 9.98 6.28 6.55
C MET A 177 10.80 5.58 5.44
N ARG A 178 11.74 4.69 5.80
CA ARG A 178 12.51 3.91 4.82
C ARG A 178 11.61 3.07 3.91
N ALA A 179 10.67 2.35 4.53
CA ALA A 179 9.71 1.54 3.82
C ALA A 179 8.72 2.39 3.00
N ALA A 180 8.37 3.59 3.47
CA ALA A 180 7.55 4.54 2.74
C ALA A 180 8.23 5.03 1.45
N MET A 181 9.52 5.37 1.53
CA MET A 181 10.31 5.73 0.36
C MET A 181 10.44 4.56 -0.62
N GLY A 182 10.69 3.34 -0.13
CA GLY A 182 10.64 2.14 -0.98
C GLY A 182 9.28 1.94 -1.64
N THR A 183 8.19 2.19 -0.91
CA THR A 183 6.81 2.08 -1.42
C THR A 183 6.54 3.06 -2.58
N VAL A 184 7.15 4.25 -2.59
CA VAL A 184 7.05 5.18 -3.73
C VAL A 184 7.46 4.50 -5.03
N PHE A 185 8.65 3.91 -5.03
CA PHE A 185 9.18 3.24 -6.22
C PHE A 185 8.39 1.98 -6.57
N LEU A 186 7.85 1.26 -5.58
CA LEU A 186 6.96 0.12 -5.84
C LEU A 186 5.64 0.54 -6.50
N LEU A 187 4.98 1.60 -6.02
CA LEU A 187 3.75 2.11 -6.64
C LEU A 187 3.98 2.53 -8.09
N LEU A 188 5.12 3.17 -8.38
CA LEU A 188 5.52 3.47 -9.75
C LEU A 188 5.84 2.20 -10.55
N SER A 189 6.50 1.21 -9.94
CA SER A 189 6.81 -0.08 -10.55
C SER A 189 5.53 -0.79 -11.00
N TYR A 190 4.46 -0.75 -10.20
CA TYR A 190 3.16 -1.32 -10.58
C TYR A 190 2.54 -0.66 -11.82
N ILE A 191 2.67 0.67 -11.94
CA ILE A 191 2.25 1.39 -13.15
C ILE A 191 3.07 0.92 -14.37
N LYS A 192 4.36 0.65 -14.19
CA LYS A 192 5.24 0.14 -15.26
C LYS A 192 4.91 -1.29 -15.66
N ILE A 193 4.66 -2.18 -14.70
CA ILE A 193 4.15 -3.55 -14.92
C ILE A 193 2.90 -3.50 -15.80
N GLU A 194 1.95 -2.63 -15.44
CA GLU A 194 0.68 -2.47 -16.15
C GLU A 194 0.84 -1.93 -17.58
N LYS A 195 1.76 -0.98 -17.78
CA LYS A 195 2.15 -0.45 -19.11
C LYS A 195 3.00 -1.39 -19.94
N ASN A 196 3.21 -2.58 -19.42
CA ASN A 196 4.03 -3.60 -19.96
C ASN A 196 5.56 -3.38 -19.99
N GLU A 197 6.05 -2.38 -19.26
CA GLU A 197 7.45 -1.93 -19.21
C GLU A 197 8.24 -2.62 -18.07
N TYR A 198 8.41 -3.94 -18.11
CA TYR A 198 9.03 -4.71 -17.00
C TYR A 198 10.45 -4.32 -16.65
N LEU A 199 11.28 -3.96 -17.63
CA LEU A 199 12.64 -3.48 -17.35
C LEU A 199 12.60 -2.19 -16.52
N LYS A 200 11.70 -1.25 -16.85
CA LYS A 200 11.52 -0.02 -16.06
C LYS A 200 10.97 -0.35 -14.66
N ALA A 201 10.09 -1.34 -14.54
CA ALA A 201 9.60 -1.82 -13.25
C ALA A 201 10.73 -2.44 -12.39
N ALA A 202 11.62 -3.21 -13.00
CA ALA A 202 12.79 -3.80 -12.37
C ALA A 202 13.78 -2.73 -11.89
N ILE A 203 14.08 -1.72 -12.74
CA ILE A 203 14.94 -0.58 -12.37
C ILE A 203 14.35 0.19 -11.19
N LEU A 204 13.04 0.51 -11.22
CA LEU A 204 12.38 1.14 -10.07
C LEU A 204 12.46 0.29 -8.80
N THR A 205 12.36 -1.04 -8.94
CA THR A 205 12.51 -1.96 -7.80
C THR A 205 13.94 -1.95 -7.26
N LEU A 206 14.97 -1.86 -8.10
CA LEU A 206 16.35 -1.68 -7.64
C LEU A 206 16.50 -0.39 -6.81
N PHE A 207 15.94 0.72 -7.29
CA PHE A 207 15.88 1.95 -6.49
C PHE A 207 15.11 1.76 -5.18
N ALA A 208 13.98 1.03 -5.18
CA ALA A 208 13.26 0.72 -3.95
C ALA A 208 14.13 -0.03 -2.93
N CYS A 209 14.94 -0.99 -3.39
CA CYS A 209 15.85 -1.78 -2.56
C CYS A 209 16.94 -0.92 -1.88
N THR A 210 17.36 0.19 -2.49
CA THR A 210 18.34 1.09 -1.87
C THR A 210 17.75 1.91 -0.71
N PHE A 211 16.42 2.00 -0.59
CA PHE A 211 15.74 2.59 0.56
C PHE A 211 15.29 1.56 1.58
N HIS A 212 14.88 0.37 1.14
CA HIS A 212 14.49 -0.71 2.02
C HIS A 212 14.68 -2.09 1.37
N TYR A 213 15.50 -2.95 1.96
CA TYR A 213 15.89 -4.21 1.33
C TYR A 213 14.73 -5.19 1.10
N SER A 214 13.68 -5.16 1.94
CA SER A 214 12.51 -6.02 1.75
C SER A 214 11.77 -5.75 0.43
N MET A 215 12.04 -4.62 -0.24
CA MET A 215 11.49 -4.31 -1.56
C MET A 215 11.99 -5.26 -2.64
N LEU A 216 13.07 -6.02 -2.37
CA LEU A 216 13.59 -7.09 -3.24
C LEU A 216 12.50 -8.11 -3.58
N TYR A 217 11.59 -8.37 -2.65
CA TYR A 217 10.44 -9.25 -2.86
C TYR A 217 9.60 -8.86 -4.09
N ASN A 218 9.64 -7.60 -4.54
CA ASN A 218 8.91 -7.18 -5.73
C ASN A 218 9.45 -7.77 -7.04
N PHE A 219 10.70 -8.27 -7.09
CA PHE A 219 11.18 -9.01 -8.27
C PHE A 219 10.39 -10.29 -8.50
N PHE A 220 10.00 -10.99 -7.44
CA PHE A 220 9.12 -12.15 -7.54
C PHE A 220 7.77 -11.77 -8.16
N ILE A 221 7.21 -10.62 -7.75
CA ILE A 221 5.94 -10.10 -8.28
C ILE A 221 6.08 -9.72 -9.77
N ILE A 222 7.19 -9.09 -10.16
CA ILE A 222 7.50 -8.77 -11.55
C ILE A 222 7.58 -10.06 -12.40
N ALA A 223 8.33 -11.06 -11.93
CA ALA A 223 8.46 -12.34 -12.63
C ALA A 223 7.11 -13.05 -12.74
N GLY A 224 6.35 -13.13 -11.65
CA GLY A 224 5.03 -13.76 -11.63
C GLY A 224 4.04 -13.07 -12.58
N THR A 225 3.98 -11.74 -12.55
CA THR A 225 3.10 -10.98 -13.46
C THR A 225 3.52 -11.09 -14.93
N TRP A 226 4.83 -11.16 -15.21
CA TRP A 226 5.36 -11.41 -16.56
C TRP A 226 4.98 -12.80 -17.09
N ILE A 227 5.14 -13.84 -16.28
CA ILE A 227 4.76 -15.22 -16.64
C ILE A 227 3.25 -15.30 -16.92
N TYR A 228 2.43 -14.78 -16.00
CA TYR A 228 0.98 -14.77 -16.12
C TYR A 228 0.44 -13.76 -17.14
N ARG A 229 1.28 -13.15 -17.97
CA ARG A 229 0.81 -12.50 -19.20
C ARG A 229 0.23 -13.46 -20.21
N LYS A 230 0.79 -14.67 -20.27
CA LYS A 230 0.41 -15.66 -21.28
C LYS A 230 -1.08 -16.03 -21.10
N PRO A 231 -1.95 -15.83 -22.10
CA PRO A 231 -3.39 -16.08 -21.98
C PRO A 231 -3.72 -17.52 -21.52
N VAL A 232 -2.91 -18.50 -21.95
CA VAL A 232 -3.05 -19.91 -21.56
C VAL A 232 -2.95 -20.08 -20.04
N LEU A 233 -2.00 -19.40 -19.38
CA LEU A 233 -1.83 -19.49 -17.93
C LEU A 233 -2.96 -18.76 -17.19
N ARG A 234 -3.43 -17.64 -17.75
CA ARG A 234 -4.54 -16.86 -17.18
C ARG A 234 -5.84 -17.65 -17.09
N GLN A 235 -6.08 -18.61 -17.98
CA GLN A 235 -7.30 -19.43 -17.94
C GLN A 235 -7.26 -20.52 -16.85
N ARG A 236 -6.06 -20.89 -16.37
CA ARG A 236 -5.85 -22.01 -15.47
C ARG A 236 -5.87 -21.57 -13.99
N LYS A 237 -7.05 -21.23 -13.48
CA LYS A 237 -7.21 -20.78 -12.07
C LYS A 237 -6.66 -21.77 -11.02
N TRP A 238 -6.65 -23.07 -11.35
CA TRP A 238 -6.14 -24.12 -10.47
C TRP A 238 -4.64 -24.01 -10.20
N LEU A 239 -3.86 -23.37 -11.08
CA LEU A 239 -2.43 -23.12 -10.86
C LEU A 239 -2.19 -22.28 -9.61
N TRP A 240 -3.04 -21.29 -9.33
CA TRP A 240 -2.94 -20.49 -8.11
C TRP A 240 -3.14 -21.32 -6.84
N VAL A 241 -4.07 -22.27 -6.87
CA VAL A 241 -4.34 -23.18 -5.75
C VAL A 241 -3.16 -24.13 -5.55
N VAL A 242 -2.66 -24.75 -6.63
CA VAL A 242 -1.50 -25.65 -6.57
C VAL A 242 -0.27 -24.91 -6.05
N LEU A 243 0.02 -23.71 -6.56
CA LEU A 243 1.14 -22.89 -6.06
C LEU A 243 0.98 -22.54 -4.58
N MET A 244 -0.22 -22.19 -4.14
CA MET A 244 -0.48 -21.88 -2.72
C MET A 244 -0.27 -23.11 -1.83
N VAL A 245 -0.70 -24.30 -2.25
CA VAL A 245 -0.47 -25.56 -1.52
C VAL A 245 1.02 -25.88 -1.46
N LEU A 246 1.74 -25.80 -2.59
CA LEU A 246 3.17 -26.07 -2.65
C LEU A 246 3.98 -25.10 -1.76
N VAL A 247 3.69 -23.81 -1.83
CA VAL A 247 4.37 -22.79 -1.01
C VAL A 247 4.02 -22.94 0.47
N THR A 248 2.79 -23.33 0.81
CA THR A 248 2.42 -23.64 2.20
C THR A 248 3.17 -24.85 2.72
N GLY A 249 3.25 -25.94 1.92
CA GLY A 249 4.02 -27.12 2.24
C GLY A 249 5.48 -26.78 2.51
N PHE A 250 6.13 -26.08 1.57
CA PHE A 250 7.51 -25.62 1.71
C PHE A 250 7.72 -24.71 2.92
N ALA A 251 6.83 -23.72 3.14
CA ALA A 251 6.91 -22.83 4.29
C ALA A 251 6.82 -23.61 5.62
N SER A 252 6.00 -24.66 5.68
CA SER A 252 5.85 -25.50 6.88
C SER A 252 7.06 -26.41 7.15
N THR A 253 7.71 -26.94 6.10
CA THR A 253 8.86 -27.85 6.24
C THR A 253 10.20 -27.12 6.39
N SER A 254 10.27 -25.86 5.93
CA SER A 254 11.55 -25.14 5.80
C SER A 254 11.64 -23.89 6.69
N VAL A 255 10.81 -23.77 7.73
CA VAL A 255 10.78 -22.62 8.65
C VAL A 255 12.18 -22.23 9.15
N ALA A 256 12.96 -23.20 9.66
CA ALA A 256 14.26 -22.94 10.24
C ALA A 256 15.25 -22.35 9.21
N MET A 257 15.29 -22.94 8.01
CA MET A 257 16.08 -22.44 6.90
C MET A 257 15.66 -21.00 6.52
N LEU A 258 14.36 -20.75 6.39
CA LEU A 258 13.84 -19.44 6.01
C LEU A 258 14.13 -18.35 7.04
N LYS A 259 14.06 -18.67 8.33
CA LYS A 259 14.45 -17.76 9.40
C LYS A 259 15.96 -17.56 9.47
N GLY A 260 16.74 -18.61 9.20
CA GLY A 260 18.20 -18.56 9.13
C GLY A 260 18.72 -17.59 8.07
N LEU A 261 17.99 -17.37 6.97
CA LEU A 261 18.36 -16.36 5.97
C LEU A 261 18.41 -14.92 6.54
N PHE A 262 17.79 -14.68 7.69
CA PHE A 262 17.72 -13.35 8.32
C PHE A 262 18.53 -13.24 9.62
N SER A 263 19.11 -14.34 10.14
CA SER A 263 19.72 -14.38 11.48
C SER A 263 20.88 -13.39 11.65
N ASP A 264 21.67 -13.19 10.60
CA ASP A 264 22.85 -12.31 10.63
C ASP A 264 22.58 -10.93 10.04
N THR A 265 21.30 -10.55 9.90
CA THR A 265 20.88 -9.29 9.31
C THR A 265 20.21 -8.40 10.36
N LYS A 266 19.99 -7.13 10.05
CA LYS A 266 19.18 -6.23 10.91
C LYS A 266 17.71 -6.65 11.07
N TYR A 267 17.26 -7.66 10.31
CA TYR A 267 15.91 -8.20 10.38
C TYR A 267 15.79 -9.40 11.33
N SER A 268 16.89 -9.84 11.95
CA SER A 268 16.93 -10.99 12.88
C SER A 268 15.97 -10.85 14.05
N PHE A 269 15.79 -9.62 14.57
CA PHE A 269 14.81 -9.31 15.60
C PHE A 269 13.39 -9.78 15.20
N TYR A 270 12.99 -9.56 13.94
CA TYR A 270 11.67 -9.98 13.47
C TYR A 270 11.59 -11.50 13.23
N SER A 271 12.60 -12.10 12.61
CA SER A 271 12.59 -13.55 12.32
C SER A 271 12.71 -14.42 13.57
N SER A 272 13.24 -13.87 14.67
CA SER A 272 13.36 -14.55 15.96
C SER A 272 12.02 -14.83 16.65
N VAL A 273 10.95 -14.10 16.32
CA VAL A 273 9.62 -14.26 16.92
C VAL A 273 9.06 -15.65 16.64
N SER A 274 8.68 -16.39 17.69
CA SER A 274 8.11 -17.74 17.55
C SER A 274 6.84 -17.73 16.72
N ILE A 275 6.61 -18.77 15.92
CA ILE A 275 5.35 -18.92 15.16
C ILE A 275 4.16 -19.03 16.12
N ALA A 276 4.35 -19.63 17.29
CA ALA A 276 3.29 -19.76 18.31
C ALA A 276 2.81 -18.40 18.84
N ASP A 277 3.69 -17.39 18.83
CA ASP A 277 3.37 -16.03 19.29
C ASP A 277 2.74 -15.18 18.17
N GLN A 278 2.72 -15.69 16.94
CA GLN A 278 2.11 -14.99 15.81
C GLN A 278 0.61 -15.27 15.75
N SER A 279 -0.18 -14.19 15.70
CA SER A 279 -1.62 -14.29 15.56
C SER A 279 -2.05 -14.33 14.10
N LEU A 280 -2.82 -15.36 13.72
CA LEU A 280 -3.52 -15.41 12.43
C LEU A 280 -4.65 -14.39 12.30
N LEU A 281 -5.08 -13.74 13.38
CA LEU A 281 -6.21 -12.80 13.34
C LEU A 281 -5.94 -11.63 12.37
N GLY A 282 -4.70 -11.12 12.34
CA GLY A 282 -4.28 -10.10 11.37
C GLY A 282 -4.25 -10.62 9.92
N SER A 283 -4.15 -11.94 9.76
CA SER A 283 -4.04 -12.65 8.48
C SER A 283 -5.40 -12.98 7.85
N VAL A 284 -6.47 -13.05 8.66
CA VAL A 284 -7.83 -13.44 8.21
C VAL A 284 -8.29 -12.60 7.02
N PHE A 285 -8.02 -11.30 7.02
CA PHE A 285 -8.42 -10.43 5.91
C PHE A 285 -7.71 -10.79 4.59
N TYR A 286 -6.45 -11.21 4.63
CA TYR A 286 -5.71 -11.66 3.45
C TYR A 286 -6.21 -13.02 2.96
N ILE A 287 -6.52 -13.94 3.88
CA ILE A 287 -7.06 -15.27 3.56
C ILE A 287 -8.43 -15.13 2.90
N LEU A 288 -9.36 -14.39 3.53
CA LEU A 288 -10.70 -14.14 2.97
C LEU A 288 -10.60 -13.49 1.60
N TYR A 289 -9.72 -12.49 1.46
CA TYR A 289 -9.48 -11.86 0.17
C TYR A 289 -8.99 -12.86 -0.89
N ALA A 290 -8.02 -13.71 -0.57
CA ALA A 290 -7.48 -14.70 -1.50
C ALA A 290 -8.56 -15.68 -1.96
N VAL A 291 -9.37 -16.19 -1.02
CA VAL A 291 -10.51 -17.07 -1.32
C VAL A 291 -11.50 -16.37 -2.26
N LEU A 292 -11.91 -15.15 -1.94
CA LEU A 292 -12.87 -14.41 -2.77
C LEU A 292 -12.32 -14.09 -4.16
N CYS A 293 -11.01 -13.81 -4.29
CA CYS A 293 -10.35 -13.64 -5.58
C CYS A 293 -10.38 -14.92 -6.43
N ILE A 294 -10.16 -16.09 -5.80
CA ILE A 294 -10.20 -17.39 -6.49
C ILE A 294 -11.63 -17.74 -6.91
N ILE A 295 -12.63 -17.49 -6.06
CA ILE A 295 -14.05 -17.70 -6.37
C ILE A 295 -14.48 -16.83 -7.56
N ASN A 296 -14.15 -15.54 -7.52
CA ASN A 296 -14.55 -14.57 -8.55
C ASN A 296 -13.56 -14.45 -9.71
N TYR A 297 -12.55 -15.33 -9.77
CA TYR A 297 -11.41 -15.21 -10.67
C TYR A 297 -11.81 -14.99 -12.14
N LYS A 298 -12.70 -15.82 -12.69
CA LYS A 298 -13.13 -15.69 -14.10
C LYS A 298 -13.82 -14.35 -14.37
N ARG A 299 -14.67 -13.88 -13.44
CA ARG A 299 -15.41 -12.62 -13.58
C ARG A 299 -14.47 -11.42 -13.58
N ILE A 300 -13.51 -11.41 -12.65
CA ILE A 300 -12.50 -10.34 -12.54
C ILE A 300 -11.50 -10.41 -13.72
N MET A 301 -11.09 -11.61 -14.15
CA MET A 301 -10.22 -11.78 -15.32
C MET A 301 -10.87 -11.35 -16.64
N ASN A 302 -12.19 -11.24 -16.68
CA ASN A 302 -12.94 -10.71 -17.80
C ASN A 302 -13.28 -9.21 -17.66
N ALA A 303 -12.90 -8.56 -16.55
CA ALA A 303 -13.07 -7.12 -16.34
C ALA A 303 -12.12 -6.29 -17.24
N ASN A 304 -11.93 -5.01 -16.95
CA ASN A 304 -11.00 -4.18 -17.72
C ASN A 304 -9.53 -4.65 -17.56
N HIS A 305 -8.65 -4.24 -18.47
CA HIS A 305 -7.24 -4.63 -18.45
C HIS A 305 -6.52 -4.28 -17.13
N TYR A 306 -6.77 -3.08 -16.58
CA TYR A 306 -6.15 -2.61 -15.33
C TYR A 306 -6.46 -3.51 -14.13
N ILE A 307 -7.71 -3.95 -13.99
CA ILE A 307 -8.13 -4.82 -12.89
C ILE A 307 -7.48 -6.21 -13.01
N LYS A 308 -7.34 -6.74 -14.24
CA LYS A 308 -6.66 -8.04 -14.47
C LYS A 308 -5.21 -7.98 -13.99
N GLY A 309 -4.49 -6.91 -14.30
CA GLY A 309 -3.12 -6.71 -13.84
C GLY A 309 -3.02 -6.68 -12.32
N GLN A 310 -3.91 -5.94 -11.65
CA GLN A 310 -3.93 -5.85 -10.19
C GLN A 310 -4.33 -7.18 -9.50
N LEU A 311 -5.23 -7.96 -10.12
CA LEU A 311 -5.59 -9.30 -9.64
C LEU A 311 -4.37 -10.22 -9.68
N ILE A 312 -3.66 -10.31 -10.81
CA ILE A 312 -2.48 -11.18 -10.95
C ILE A 312 -1.41 -10.78 -9.93
N LEU A 313 -1.09 -9.48 -9.85
CA LEU A 313 -0.14 -8.94 -8.88
C LEU A 313 -0.50 -9.37 -7.46
N THR A 314 -1.78 -9.28 -7.12
CA THR A 314 -2.24 -9.67 -5.79
C THR A 314 -2.18 -11.18 -5.58
N LEU A 315 -2.53 -11.99 -6.55
CA LEU A 315 -2.46 -13.45 -6.42
C LEU A 315 -1.02 -13.93 -6.28
N CYS A 316 -0.06 -13.32 -6.99
CA CYS A 316 1.36 -13.54 -6.75
C CYS A 316 1.73 -13.25 -5.29
N PHE A 317 1.25 -12.12 -4.74
CA PHE A 317 1.46 -11.82 -3.32
C PHE A 317 0.83 -12.88 -2.39
N MET A 318 -0.42 -13.25 -2.63
CA MET A 318 -1.16 -14.19 -1.77
C MET A 318 -0.55 -15.60 -1.75
N VAL A 319 -0.04 -16.08 -2.89
CA VAL A 319 0.64 -17.39 -2.98
C VAL A 319 1.84 -17.46 -2.02
N THR A 320 2.56 -16.35 -1.84
CA THR A 320 3.74 -16.30 -0.96
C THR A 320 3.43 -15.84 0.46
N TYR A 321 2.18 -15.52 0.77
CA TYR A 321 1.81 -15.09 2.12
C TYR A 321 2.21 -16.09 3.22
N PRO A 322 2.11 -17.43 3.03
CA PRO A 322 2.60 -18.39 4.02
C PRO A 322 4.08 -18.20 4.37
N MET A 323 4.93 -17.91 3.38
CA MET A 323 6.35 -17.64 3.57
C MET A 323 6.58 -16.35 4.37
N ILE A 324 5.83 -15.30 4.03
CA ILE A 324 5.87 -14.00 4.74
C ILE A 324 5.44 -14.17 6.19
N TYR A 325 4.43 -15.03 6.43
CA TYR A 325 3.95 -15.34 7.77
C TYR A 325 5.04 -16.04 8.60
N VAL A 326 5.56 -17.20 8.14
CA VAL A 326 6.55 -17.96 8.93
C VAL A 326 7.86 -17.20 9.18
N THR A 327 8.23 -16.27 8.29
CA THR A 327 9.41 -15.40 8.44
C THR A 327 9.14 -14.14 9.28
N ALA A 328 7.91 -13.94 9.74
CA ALA A 328 7.46 -12.75 10.47
C ALA A 328 7.67 -11.43 9.71
N ALA A 329 7.69 -11.47 8.37
CA ALA A 329 7.88 -10.29 7.52
C ALA A 329 6.59 -9.46 7.37
N TYR A 330 5.91 -9.18 8.49
CA TYR A 330 4.55 -8.65 8.58
C TYR A 330 4.33 -7.27 7.94
N ARG A 331 5.41 -6.53 7.63
CA ARG A 331 5.35 -5.23 6.93
C ARG A 331 5.24 -5.38 5.41
N ILE A 332 5.72 -6.48 4.81
CA ILE A 332 5.65 -6.72 3.35
C ILE A 332 4.21 -6.61 2.81
N PRO A 333 3.18 -7.20 3.46
CA PRO A 333 1.79 -7.05 3.05
C PRO A 333 1.36 -5.61 2.83
N ASN A 334 1.86 -4.65 3.58
CA ASN A 334 1.44 -3.25 3.49
C ASN A 334 1.86 -2.58 2.17
N TYR A 335 2.99 -2.99 1.59
CA TYR A 335 3.49 -2.44 0.32
C TYR A 335 2.55 -2.73 -0.86
N TYR A 336 1.88 -3.88 -0.79
CA TYR A 336 0.96 -4.37 -1.82
C TYR A 336 -0.49 -3.98 -1.57
N ALA A 337 -0.78 -3.09 -0.60
CA ALA A 337 -2.14 -2.73 -0.25
C ALA A 337 -2.93 -2.08 -1.39
N MET A 338 -2.30 -1.18 -2.14
CA MET A 338 -2.99 -0.44 -3.21
C MET A 338 -3.54 -1.35 -4.32
N PRO A 339 -2.77 -2.29 -4.89
CA PRO A 339 -3.31 -3.31 -5.81
C PRO A 339 -4.50 -4.08 -5.25
N ARG A 340 -4.46 -4.46 -3.98
CA ARG A 340 -5.59 -5.17 -3.33
C ARG A 340 -6.82 -4.29 -3.22
N ILE A 341 -6.64 -3.04 -2.83
CA ILE A 341 -7.73 -2.07 -2.68
C ILE A 341 -8.43 -1.82 -4.02
N VAL A 342 -7.69 -1.82 -5.13
CA VAL A 342 -8.27 -1.75 -6.49
C VAL A 342 -9.18 -2.95 -6.77
N VAL A 343 -8.68 -4.17 -6.54
CA VAL A 343 -9.44 -5.40 -6.79
C VAL A 343 -10.65 -5.51 -5.87
N TRP A 344 -10.52 -5.13 -4.60
CA TRP A 344 -11.65 -5.05 -3.66
C TRP A 344 -12.77 -4.12 -4.15
N GLY A 345 -12.42 -3.00 -4.79
CA GLY A 345 -13.39 -2.09 -5.42
C GLY A 345 -14.24 -2.82 -6.45
N ASP A 346 -13.60 -3.51 -7.40
CA ASP A 346 -14.29 -4.29 -8.45
C ASP A 346 -15.11 -5.45 -7.86
N MET A 347 -14.57 -6.15 -6.85
CA MET A 347 -15.29 -7.21 -6.14
C MET A 347 -16.55 -6.70 -5.44
N SER A 348 -16.51 -5.47 -4.92
CA SER A 348 -17.68 -4.86 -4.30
C SER A 348 -18.76 -4.52 -5.32
N ASP A 349 -18.38 -4.07 -6.53
CA ASP A 349 -19.34 -3.85 -7.62
C ASP A 349 -19.96 -5.16 -8.10
N ILE A 350 -19.17 -6.24 -8.12
CA ILE A 350 -19.65 -7.60 -8.37
C ILE A 350 -20.72 -8.00 -7.35
N ALA A 351 -20.45 -7.82 -6.06
CA ALA A 351 -21.38 -8.14 -4.99
C ALA A 351 -22.66 -7.28 -5.05
N ILE A 352 -22.50 -5.97 -5.27
CA ILE A 352 -23.64 -5.03 -5.41
C ILE A 352 -24.51 -5.38 -6.62
N GLY A 353 -23.90 -5.73 -7.75
CA GLY A 353 -24.62 -6.12 -8.95
C GLY A 353 -25.39 -7.44 -8.80
N SER A 354 -24.90 -8.35 -7.97
CA SER A 354 -25.52 -9.66 -7.73
C SER A 354 -26.55 -9.69 -6.60
N PHE A 355 -26.49 -8.75 -5.64
CA PHE A 355 -27.35 -8.77 -4.45
C PHE A 355 -28.74 -8.20 -4.65
N GLY A 356 -28.93 -7.19 -5.52
CA GLY A 356 -30.22 -6.51 -5.65
C GLY A 356 -30.64 -6.21 -7.08
N LYS A 357 -31.93 -6.42 -7.38
CA LYS A 357 -32.56 -5.97 -8.63
C LYS A 357 -32.88 -4.47 -8.56
N ASP A 358 -33.28 -4.00 -7.38
CA ASP A 358 -33.75 -2.62 -7.16
C ASP A 358 -32.66 -1.69 -6.63
N GLY A 359 -32.83 -0.38 -6.89
CA GLY A 359 -31.89 0.66 -6.47
C GLY A 359 -31.69 0.74 -4.94
N ASN A 360 -32.75 0.51 -4.16
CA ASN A 360 -32.72 0.58 -2.69
C ASN A 360 -31.82 -0.50 -2.07
N GLN A 361 -31.91 -1.74 -2.55
CA GLN A 361 -31.07 -2.85 -2.05
C GLN A 361 -29.58 -2.60 -2.32
N LYS A 362 -29.26 -2.07 -3.51
CA LYS A 362 -27.88 -1.68 -3.86
C LYS A 362 -27.36 -0.56 -2.96
N MET A 363 -28.22 0.40 -2.61
CA MET A 363 -27.87 1.48 -1.68
C MET A 363 -27.61 0.95 -0.26
N ILE A 364 -28.47 0.08 0.25
CA ILE A 364 -28.30 -0.56 1.57
C ILE A 364 -26.96 -1.29 1.62
N LEU A 365 -26.63 -2.11 0.62
CA LEU A 365 -25.37 -2.84 0.59
C LEU A 365 -24.15 -1.90 0.54
N ARG A 366 -24.23 -0.77 -0.18
CA ARG A 366 -23.17 0.25 -0.17
C ARG A 366 -22.96 0.85 1.22
N ILE A 367 -24.05 1.11 1.96
CA ILE A 367 -23.99 1.60 3.35
C ILE A 367 -23.35 0.55 4.25
N VAL A 368 -23.78 -0.72 4.15
CA VAL A 368 -23.20 -1.83 4.91
C VAL A 368 -21.70 -1.96 4.64
N LEU A 369 -21.28 -1.94 3.37
CA LEU A 369 -19.86 -1.98 3.01
C LEU A 369 -19.10 -0.78 3.60
N GLN A 370 -19.66 0.43 3.54
CA GLN A 370 -19.04 1.61 4.14
C GLN A 370 -18.86 1.47 5.66
N ILE A 371 -19.85 0.89 6.36
CA ILE A 371 -19.74 0.58 7.81
C ILE A 371 -18.63 -0.44 8.06
N ILE A 372 -18.56 -1.52 7.26
CA ILE A 372 -17.49 -2.53 7.36
C ILE A 372 -16.11 -1.90 7.20
N ILE A 373 -15.94 -0.98 6.25
CA ILE A 373 -14.67 -0.26 6.04
C ILE A 373 -14.30 0.59 7.25
N ILE A 374 -15.25 1.31 7.84
CA ILE A 374 -15.03 2.13 9.04
C ILE A 374 -14.62 1.24 10.22
N LEU A 375 -15.36 0.15 10.45
CA LEU A 375 -15.06 -0.80 11.52
C LEU A 375 -13.71 -1.48 11.30
N TYR A 376 -13.36 -1.80 10.07
CA TYR A 376 -12.06 -2.38 9.74
C TYR A 376 -10.91 -1.38 9.96
N LEU A 377 -11.07 -0.12 9.56
CA LEU A 377 -10.09 0.93 9.86
C LEU A 377 -9.92 1.09 11.37
N LEU A 378 -11.02 1.15 12.11
CA LEU A 378 -10.99 1.23 13.58
C LEU A 378 -10.21 0.05 14.16
N PHE A 379 -10.54 -1.17 13.75
CA PHE A 379 -9.84 -2.39 14.18
C PHE A 379 -8.34 -2.30 13.90
N ARG A 380 -7.95 -1.87 12.69
CA ARG A 380 -6.54 -1.75 12.28
C ARG A 380 -5.81 -0.70 13.11
N PHE A 381 -6.38 0.47 13.35
CA PHE A 381 -5.77 1.50 14.18
C PHE A 381 -5.64 1.05 15.64
N THR A 382 -6.70 0.51 16.24
CA THR A 382 -6.67 0.06 17.65
C THR A 382 -5.70 -1.09 17.88
N ARG A 383 -5.66 -2.07 16.96
CA ARG A 383 -4.74 -3.21 17.07
C ARG A 383 -3.29 -2.80 16.82
N SER A 384 -3.04 -1.94 15.83
CA SER A 384 -1.69 -1.43 15.59
C SER A 384 -1.19 -0.57 16.75
N ALA A 385 -2.06 0.21 17.40
CA ALA A 385 -1.73 1.02 18.57
C ALA A 385 -1.35 0.14 19.78
N ARG A 386 -2.09 -0.94 20.02
CA ARG A 386 -1.85 -1.85 21.16
C ARG A 386 -0.69 -2.82 20.90
N ASP A 387 -0.71 -3.51 19.76
CA ASP A 387 0.18 -4.64 19.50
C ASP A 387 1.56 -4.18 19.02
N GLY A 388 1.64 -3.02 18.36
CA GLY A 388 2.88 -2.47 17.82
C GLY A 388 3.34 -1.18 18.49
N SER A 389 2.68 -0.76 19.59
CA SER A 389 2.95 0.50 20.30
C SER A 389 3.00 1.73 19.38
N PHE A 390 2.14 1.76 18.34
CA PHE A 390 2.08 2.87 17.40
C PHE A 390 1.29 4.04 18.00
N THR A 391 1.98 5.16 18.25
CA THR A 391 1.32 6.40 18.68
C THR A 391 0.61 7.08 17.52
N TYR A 392 -0.72 7.13 17.60
CA TYR A 392 -1.64 7.84 16.73
C TYR A 392 -2.30 9.02 17.45
N ILE A 393 -1.59 9.69 18.36
CA ILE A 393 -2.10 10.92 18.99
C ILE A 393 -1.40 12.10 18.34
N LEU A 394 -2.13 12.80 17.47
CA LEU A 394 -1.66 14.09 16.95
C LEU A 394 -1.79 15.12 18.08
N ARG A 395 -0.66 15.71 18.46
CA ARG A 395 -0.57 16.84 19.39
C ARG A 395 -0.43 18.13 18.62
#